data_AF-A0A1V4ATK1-F1
#
_entry.id   AF-A0A1V4ATK1-F1
#
_cell.length_a   1.000
_cell.length_b   1.000
_cell.length_c   1.000
_cell.angle_alpha   90.00
_cell.angle_beta   90.00
_cell.angle_gamma   90.00
#
_symmetry.space_group_name_H-M   'P 1'
#
loop_
_entity.id
_entity.type
_entity.pdbx_description
1 polymer ?
#
loop_
_entity_poly.entity_id
_entity_poly.type
_entity_poly.pdbx_seq_one_letter_code
_entity_poly.pdbx_strand_id
1 'polypeptide(L)' 'MKYEIECIPKAIDDLKLLRKYEQQSIFDRINEQLLYEPALETRNRKKLRPNNVAEYELQIG' A
#
# COMPACT_ATOMS: atom_id res chain seq x y z
N MET A 1 -8.39 3.76 -15.49
CA MET A 1 -7.74 2.47 -15.80
C MET A 1 -7.28 1.87 -14.48
N LYS A 2 -7.46 0.56 -14.24
CA LYS A 2 -7.08 -0.06 -12.97
C LYS A 2 -5.61 -0.49 -13.02
N TYR A 3 -4.89 -0.27 -11.94
CA TYR A 3 -3.54 -0.80 -11.74
C TYR A 3 -3.59 -2.17 -11.08
N GLU A 4 -2.62 -3.02 -11.41
CA GLU A 4 -2.38 -4.27 -10.72
C GLU A 4 -1.46 -4.01 -9.51
N ILE A 5 -1.80 -4.60 -8.37
CA ILE A 5 -1.04 -4.42 -7.13
C ILE A 5 -0.34 -5.74 -6.84
N GLU A 6 0.99 -5.73 -6.93
CA GLU A 6 1.82 -6.86 -6.60
C GLU A 6 2.47 -6.68 -5.22
N CYS A 7 2.46 -7.74 -4.41
CA CYS A 7 3.12 -7.76 -3.11
C CYS A 7 4.39 -8.62 -3.19
N ILE A 8 5.49 -8.10 -2.66
CA ILE A 8 6.69 -8.91 -2.46
C ILE A 8 6.43 -10.01 -1.42
N PRO A 9 7.10 -11.18 -1.51
CA PRO A 9 6.86 -12.29 -0.59
C PRO A 9 6.98 -11.90 0.90
N LYS A 10 7.95 -11.05 1.22
CA LYS A 10 8.16 -10.55 2.58
C LYS A 10 6.94 -9.79 3.13
N ALA A 11 6.29 -8.97 2.30
CA ALA A 11 5.10 -8.24 2.70
C ALA A 11 3.93 -9.21 2.98
N ILE A 12 3.84 -10.31 2.24
CA ILE A 12 2.85 -11.37 2.50
C ILE A 12 3.10 -12.02 3.86
N ASP A 13 4.36 -12.29 4.21
CA ASP A 13 4.71 -12.87 5.50
C ASP A 13 4.42 -11.93 6.67
N ASP A 14 4.69 -10.62 6.51
CA ASP A 14 4.33 -9.61 7.50
C ASP A 14 2.80 -9.54 7.71
N LEU A 15 2.02 -9.60 6.63
CA LEU A 15 0.55 -9.60 6.69
C LEU A 15 -0.02 -10.82 7.41
N LYS A 16 0.62 -12.00 7.30
CA LYS A 16 0.17 -13.23 7.99
C LYS A 16 0.23 -13.12 9.51
N LEU A 17 1.03 -12.21 10.07
CA LEU A 17 1.12 -11.99 11.51
C LEU A 17 -0.10 -11.25 12.10
N LEU A 18 -0.88 -10.60 11.25
CA LEU A 18 -2.05 -9.82 11.65
C LEU A 18 -3.31 -10.68 11.73
N ARG A 19 -4.33 -10.21 12.45
CA ARG A 19 -5.64 -10.88 12.49
C ARG A 19 -6.36 -10.73 11.16
N LYS A 20 -7.27 -11.66 10.84
CA LYS A 20 -8.01 -11.64 9.56
C LYS A 20 -8.72 -10.32 9.26
N TYR A 21 -9.32 -9.67 10.25
CA TYR A 21 -9.99 -8.38 10.03
C TYR A 21 -9.00 -7.24 9.73
N GLU A 22 -7.79 -7.30 10.29
CA GLU A 22 -6.72 -6.31 10.06
C GLU A 22 -6.17 -6.49 8.65
N GLN A 23 -5.92 -7.74 8.24
CA GLN A 23 -5.51 -8.08 6.88
C GLN A 23 -6.53 -7.55 5.86
N GLN A 24 -7.83 -7.86 6.05
CA GLN A 24 -8.88 -7.41 5.15
C GLN A 24 -8.94 -5.87 5.08
N SER A 25 -8.92 -5.20 6.24
CA SER A 25 -8.90 -3.73 6.30
C SER A 25 -7.72 -3.14 5.53
N ILE A 26 -6.52 -3.71 5.68
CA ILE A 26 -5.33 -3.26 4.96
C ILE A 26 -5.51 -3.42 3.46
N PHE A 27 -5.95 -4.59 2.98
CA PHE A 27 -6.17 -4.81 1.54
C PHE A 27 -7.24 -3.89 0.96
N ASP A 28 -8.34 -3.67 1.69
CA ASP A 28 -9.40 -2.76 1.26
C ASP A 28 -8.86 -1.33 1.11
N ARG A 29 -8.07 -0.86 2.08
CA ARG A 29 -7.47 0.48 2.05
C ARG A 29 -6.40 0.64 0.98
N ILE A 30 -5.58 -0.38 0.73
CA ILE A 30 -4.63 -0.39 -0.39
C ILE A 30 -5.38 -0.25 -1.71
N ASN A 31 -6.44 -1.03 -1.91
CA ASN A 31 -7.26 -0.97 -3.12
C ASN A 31 -7.93 0.40 -3.29
N GLU A 32 -8.52 0.96 -2.23
CA GLU A 32 -9.12 2.31 -2.26
C GLU A 32 -8.12 3.38 -2.71
N GLN A 33 -6.86 3.27 -2.26
CA GLN A 33 -5.85 4.31 -2.50
C GLN A 33 -5.08 4.12 -3.82
N LEU A 34 -4.77 2.89 -4.22
CA LEU A 34 -3.81 2.61 -5.29
C LEU A 34 -4.46 2.11 -6.59
N LEU A 35 -5.71 1.67 -6.59
CA LEU A 35 -6.30 0.98 -7.74
C LEU A 35 -6.42 1.85 -9.00
N TYR A 36 -6.61 3.16 -8.86
CA TYR A 36 -6.88 4.05 -10.01
C TYR A 36 -5.84 5.14 -10.21
N GLU A 37 -5.25 5.68 -9.14
CA GLU A 37 -4.32 6.82 -9.21
C GLU A 37 -3.18 6.66 -8.19
N PRO A 38 -2.32 5.63 -8.31
CA PRO A 38 -1.32 5.30 -7.28
C PRO A 38 -0.20 6.35 -7.15
N ALA A 39 0.03 7.20 -8.16
CA ALA A 39 1.08 8.22 -8.17
C ALA A 39 0.62 9.62 -7.74
N LEU A 40 -0.69 9.84 -7.56
CA LEU A 40 -1.23 11.15 -7.16
C LEU A 40 -0.92 11.43 -5.69
N GLU A 41 -0.29 12.53 -5.31
CA GLU A 41 -0.05 12.76 -3.87
C GLU A 41 -1.36 13.02 -3.11
N THR A 42 -1.53 12.41 -1.94
CA THR A 42 -2.68 12.61 -1.06
C THR A 42 -2.23 12.82 0.38
N ARG A 43 -3.15 13.14 1.30
CA ARG A 43 -2.81 13.24 2.73
C ARG A 43 -2.18 11.95 3.28
N ASN A 44 -2.61 10.80 2.78
CA ASN A 44 -2.18 9.48 3.24
C ASN A 44 -1.11 8.86 2.34
N ARG A 45 -0.77 9.50 1.21
CA ARG A 45 0.27 9.04 0.29
C ARG A 45 1.26 10.15 0.01
N LYS A 46 2.46 10.02 0.56
CA LYS A 46 3.50 11.05 0.48
C LYS A 46 4.63 10.56 -0.40
N LYS A 47 5.12 11.44 -1.26
CA LYS A 47 6.35 11.19 -2.01
C LYS A 47 7.53 11.24 -1.06
N LEU A 48 8.34 10.19 -1.07
CA LEU A 48 9.54 10.12 -0.27
C LEU A 48 10.66 10.94 -0.92
N ARG A 49 11.63 11.36 -0.11
CA ARG A 49 12.90 11.87 -0.66
C ARG A 49 13.55 10.75 -1.50
N PRO A 50 14.26 11.08 -2.59
CA PRO A 50 14.93 10.07 -3.42
C PRO A 50 15.74 9.08 -2.58
N ASN A 51 15.40 7.80 -2.70
CA ASN A 51 16.01 6.70 -1.97
C ASN A 51 15.96 5.41 -2.81
N ASN A 52 16.60 4.35 -2.32
CA ASN A 52 16.77 3.09 -3.06
C ASN A 52 15.71 2.03 -2.71
N VAL A 53 14.64 2.39 -1.99
CA VAL A 53 13.65 1.45 -1.45
C VAL A 53 12.28 1.68 -2.07
N ALA A 54 11.79 2.93 -2.05
CA ALA A 54 10.47 3.27 -2.56
C ALA A 54 10.36 4.77 -2.90
N GLU A 55 9.51 5.08 -3.87
CA GLU A 55 9.21 6.47 -4.26
C GLU A 55 8.11 7.10 -3.39
N TYR A 56 7.21 6.30 -2.83
CA TYR A 56 6.07 6.74 -2.07
C TYR A 56 5.91 5.93 -0.78
N GLU A 57 5.37 6.58 0.24
CA GLU A 57 4.87 5.95 1.45
C GLU A 57 3.34 6.07 1.49
N LEU A 58 2.66 4.97 1.81
CA LEU A 58 1.22 4.92 2.02
C LEU A 58 0.93 4.64 3.50
N GLN A 59 0.21 5.55 4.15
CA GLN A 59 -0.27 5.39 5.51
C GLN A 59 -1.67 4.78 5.50
N ILE A 60 -1.84 3.68 6.26
CA ILE A 60 -3.11 2.99 6.47
C ILE A 60 -3.40 3.04 7.97
N GLY A 61 -4.35 3.88 8.37
CA GLY A 61 -4.65 4.16 9.79
C GLY A 61 -4.33 5.60 10.19
#